data_AF-A0A1M6KRE6-F1
#
_entry.id   AF-A0A1M6KRE6-F1
#
_cell.length_a   1.000
_cell.length_b   1.000
_cell.length_c   1.000
_cell.angle_alpha   90.00
_cell.angle_beta   90.00
_cell.angle_gamma   90.00
#
_symmetry.space_group_name_H-M   'P 1'
#
loop_
_entity.id
_entity.type
_entity.pdbx_description
1 polymer ?
#
loop_
_entity_poly.entity_id
_entity_poly.type
_entity_poly.pdbx_seq_one_letter_code
_entity_poly.pdbx_strand_id
1 'polypeptide(L)'
;MDKFHNLAITGLLILVSVLFFFLAFGNRGLVDMYNLKREAARLHEANQDLEKENDRLRRTMYRLLEDRDYLESVARKELGMVGKDELVYDFKDDNPSSRKKGDENPAQ
;
A
#
# COMPACT_ATOMS: atom_id res chain seq x y z
N MET A 1 -19.26 64.31 -20.64
CA MET A 1 -19.58 63.72 -19.31
C MET A 1 -19.08 62.27 -19.26
N ASP A 2 -17.95 62.01 -19.91
CA ASP A 2 -17.70 60.69 -20.52
C ASP A 2 -16.79 59.86 -19.62
N LYS A 3 -15.95 60.54 -18.84
CA LYS A 3 -15.09 59.95 -17.82
C LYS A 3 -15.87 59.31 -16.66
N PHE A 4 -17.03 59.88 -16.28
CA PHE A 4 -17.89 59.31 -15.23
C PHE A 4 -18.57 58.01 -15.67
N HIS A 5 -19.04 57.95 -16.92
CA HIS A 5 -19.62 56.74 -17.48
C HIS A 5 -18.58 55.63 -17.63
N ASN A 6 -17.37 55.96 -18.09
CA ASN A 6 -16.28 55.00 -18.20
C ASN A 6 -15.86 54.46 -16.83
N LEU A 7 -15.82 55.31 -15.81
CA LEU A 7 -15.51 54.89 -14.44
C LEU A 7 -16.59 53.96 -13.88
N ALA A 8 -17.88 54.26 -14.13
CA ALA A 8 -18.99 53.41 -13.74
C ALA A 8 -18.97 52.06 -14.47
N ILE A 9 -18.70 52.05 -15.78
CA ILE A 9 -18.58 50.81 -16.58
C ILE A 9 -17.41 49.96 -16.09
N THR A 10 -16.27 50.58 -15.80
CA THR A 10 -15.08 49.87 -15.28
C THR A 10 -15.36 49.27 -13.91
N GLY A 11 -16.03 50.01 -13.02
CA GLY A 11 -16.46 49.49 -11.73
C GLY A 11 -17.43 48.30 -11.85
N LEU A 12 -18.39 48.37 -12.77
CA LEU A 12 -19.31 47.27 -13.05
C LEU A 12 -18.58 46.04 -13.62
N LEU A 13 -17.61 46.24 -14.51
CA LEU A 13 -16.78 45.17 -15.07
C LEU A 13 -15.97 44.45 -13.99
N ILE A 14 -15.37 45.21 -13.06
CA ILE A 14 -14.63 44.64 -11.93
C ILE A 14 -15.57 43.85 -11.02
N LEU A 15 -16.75 44.40 -10.68
CA LEU A 15 -17.74 43.71 -9.85
C LEU A 15 -18.19 42.38 -10.47
N VAL A 16 -18.50 42.38 -11.78
CA VAL A 16 -18.91 41.17 -12.51
C VAL A 16 -17.76 40.17 -12.57
N SER A 17 -16.52 40.62 -12.80
CA SER A 17 -15.35 39.76 -12.82
C SER A 17 -15.09 39.10 -11.46
N VAL A 18 -15.23 39.85 -10.36
CA VAL A 18 -15.10 39.31 -9.00
C VAL A 18 -16.19 38.29 -8.70
N LEU A 19 -17.45 38.56 -9.08
CA LEU A 19 -18.54 37.59 -8.96
C LEU A 19 -18.29 36.31 -9.76
N PHE A 20 -17.81 36.43 -10.99
CA PHE A 20 -17.43 35.27 -11.82
C PHE A 20 -16.27 34.49 -11.21
N PHE A 21 -15.29 35.18 -10.65
CA PHE A 21 -14.18 34.56 -9.95
C PHE A 21 -14.67 33.79 -8.73
N PHE A 22 -15.52 34.39 -7.89
CA PHE A 22 -16.15 33.69 -6.76
C PHE A 22 -17.08 32.57 -7.20
N LEU A 23 -17.71 32.63 -8.37
CA LEU A 23 -18.55 31.54 -8.86
C LEU A 23 -17.69 30.37 -9.40
N ALA A 24 -16.55 30.68 -10.02
CA ALA A 24 -15.61 29.68 -10.51
C ALA A 24 -14.78 29.04 -9.38
N PHE A 25 -14.44 29.82 -8.34
CA PHE A 25 -13.56 29.43 -7.23
C PHE A 25 -14.27 29.27 -5.87
N GLY A 26 -15.56 29.60 -5.75
CA GLY A 26 -16.27 29.60 -4.47
C GLY A 26 -16.92 28.27 -4.14
N ASN A 27 -16.55 27.72 -2.97
CA ASN A 27 -17.15 26.67 -2.13
C ASN A 27 -17.68 25.36 -2.74
N ARG A 28 -17.66 25.20 -4.07
CA ARG A 28 -18.00 24.01 -4.88
C ARG A 28 -17.70 24.29 -6.36
N GLY A 29 -16.62 25.02 -6.62
CA GLY A 29 -16.25 25.44 -7.98
C GLY A 29 -15.86 24.27 -8.88
N LEU A 30 -15.60 24.54 -10.15
CA LEU A 30 -15.18 23.54 -11.14
C LEU A 30 -13.93 22.75 -10.71
N VAL A 31 -13.05 23.38 -9.91
CA VAL A 31 -11.84 22.78 -9.34
C VAL A 31 -12.18 21.67 -8.34
N ASP A 32 -13.16 21.89 -7.46
CA ASP A 32 -13.59 20.87 -6.49
C ASP A 32 -14.23 19.67 -7.21
N MET A 33 -15.02 19.93 -8.24
CA MET A 33 -15.61 18.87 -9.05
C MET A 33 -14.52 18.03 -9.76
N TYR A 34 -13.47 18.69 -10.27
CA TYR A 34 -12.34 17.99 -10.88
C TYR A 34 -11.56 17.15 -9.86
N ASN A 35 -11.26 17.73 -8.69
CA ASN A 35 -10.57 17.03 -7.62
C ASN A 35 -11.40 15.84 -7.10
N LEU A 36 -12.70 16.02 -6.92
CA LEU A 36 -13.61 14.98 -6.45
C LEU A 36 -13.73 13.83 -7.46
N LYS A 37 -13.82 14.13 -8.77
CA LYS A 37 -13.77 13.10 -9.82
C LYS A 37 -12.44 12.34 -9.81
N ARG A 38 -11.32 13.04 -9.64
CA ARG A 38 -9.99 12.43 -9.58
C ARG A 38 -9.82 11.57 -8.33
N GLU A 39 -10.38 12.00 -7.20
CA GLU A 39 -10.39 11.23 -5.95
C GLU A 39 -11.28 10.00 -6.06
N ALA A 40 -12.49 10.13 -6.62
CA ALA A 40 -13.38 9.01 -6.90
C ALA A 40 -12.72 7.99 -7.84
N ALA A 41 -12.03 8.43 -8.88
CA ALA A 41 -11.29 7.54 -9.79
C ALA A 41 -10.17 6.78 -9.06
N ARG A 42 -9.39 7.46 -8.21
CA ARG A 42 -8.33 6.84 -7.40
C ARG A 42 -8.89 5.82 -6.41
N LEU A 43 -9.99 6.16 -5.72
CA LEU A 43 -10.65 5.24 -4.80
C LEU A 43 -11.24 4.01 -5.54
N HIS A 44 -11.73 4.21 -6.77
CA HIS A 44 -12.25 3.11 -7.56
C HIS A 44 -11.13 2.14 -7.98
N GLU A 45 -10.00 2.66 -8.46
CA GLU A 45 -8.82 1.87 -8.80
C GLU A 45 -8.28 1.11 -7.57
N ALA A 46 -8.15 1.79 -6.43
CA ALA A 46 -7.73 1.15 -5.18
C ALA A 46 -8.67 0.03 -4.74
N ASN A 47 -9.99 0.22 -4.88
CA ASN A 47 -10.97 -0.85 -4.59
C ASN A 47 -10.80 -2.04 -5.52
N GLN A 48 -10.63 -1.81 -6.83
CA GLN A 48 -10.44 -2.89 -7.80
C GLN A 48 -9.18 -3.71 -7.49
N ASP A 49 -8.10 -3.06 -7.09
CA ASP A 49 -6.86 -3.76 -6.73
C ASP A 49 -7.01 -4.54 -5.42
N LEU A 50 -7.68 -3.98 -4.42
CA LEU A 50 -8.02 -4.68 -3.19
C LEU A 50 -8.92 -5.88 -3.43
N GLU A 51 -9.91 -5.79 -4.33
CA GLU A 51 -10.77 -6.91 -4.72
C GLU A 51 -9.96 -8.04 -5.36
N LYS A 52 -9.06 -7.72 -6.31
CA LYS A 52 -8.17 -8.72 -6.92
C LYS A 52 -7.28 -9.41 -5.89
N GLU A 53 -6.75 -8.65 -4.95
CA GLU A 53 -5.92 -9.18 -3.88
C GLU A 53 -6.73 -10.06 -2.92
N ASN A 54 -7.95 -9.64 -2.58
CA ASN A 54 -8.88 -10.44 -1.79
C ASN A 54 -9.19 -11.78 -2.47
N ASP A 55 -9.47 -11.77 -3.76
CA ASP A 55 -9.72 -12.96 -4.56
C ASP A 55 -8.49 -13.88 -4.62
N ARG A 56 -7.30 -13.31 -4.76
CA ARG A 56 -6.05 -14.07 -4.73
C ARG A 56 -5.86 -14.74 -3.36
N LEU A 57 -6.02 -13.99 -2.28
CA LEU A 57 -5.90 -14.49 -0.91
C LEU A 57 -6.93 -15.60 -0.63
N ARG A 58 -8.18 -15.42 -1.06
CA ARG A 58 -9.23 -16.45 -0.94
C ARG A 58 -8.86 -17.73 -1.67
N ARG A 59 -8.35 -17.63 -2.90
CA ARG A 59 -7.89 -18.81 -3.66
C ARG A 59 -6.73 -19.50 -2.97
N THR A 60 -5.78 -18.75 -2.43
CA THR A 60 -4.67 -19.29 -1.64
C THR A 60 -5.20 -20.01 -0.41
N MET A 61 -6.03 -19.37 0.41
CA MET A 61 -6.67 -19.99 1.57
C MET A 61 -7.38 -21.30 1.23
N TYR A 62 -8.16 -21.31 0.15
CA TYR A 62 -8.87 -22.50 -0.30
C TYR A 62 -7.90 -23.65 -0.66
N ARG A 63 -6.81 -23.34 -1.38
CA ARG A 63 -5.77 -24.32 -1.70
C ARG A 63 -5.03 -24.82 -0.47
N LEU A 64 -4.67 -23.95 0.48
CA LEU A 64 -4.04 -24.38 1.72
C LEU A 64 -4.95 -25.32 2.54
N LEU A 65 -6.27 -25.13 2.47
CA LEU A 65 -7.21 -25.93 3.25
C LEU A 65 -7.57 -27.26 2.59
N GLU A 66 -7.74 -27.26 1.27
CA GLU A 66 -8.27 -28.42 0.54
C GLU A 66 -7.17 -29.29 -0.10
N ASP A 67 -6.00 -28.71 -0.42
CA ASP A 67 -4.88 -29.40 -1.05
C ASP A 67 -3.74 -29.63 -0.02
N ARG A 68 -3.62 -30.87 0.44
CA ARG A 68 -2.58 -31.26 1.41
C ARG A 68 -1.16 -31.09 0.86
N ASP A 69 -0.94 -31.35 -0.43
CA ASP A 69 0.39 -31.25 -1.04
C ASP A 69 0.80 -29.79 -1.15
N TYR A 70 -0.14 -28.90 -1.48
CA TYR A 70 0.09 -27.47 -1.48
C TYR A 70 0.44 -26.95 -0.09
N LEU A 71 -0.33 -27.33 0.94
CA LEU A 71 -0.07 -26.97 2.34
C LEU A 71 1.32 -27.45 2.81
N GLU A 72 1.69 -28.69 2.50
CA GLU A 72 2.99 -29.24 2.85
C GLU A 72 4.12 -28.49 2.15
N SER A 73 3.94 -28.13 0.88
CA SER A 73 4.92 -27.36 0.12
C SER A 73 5.16 -25.98 0.74
N VAL A 74 4.11 -25.31 1.21
CA VAL A 74 4.20 -24.01 1.89
C VAL A 74 4.87 -24.18 3.26
N ALA A 75 4.48 -25.20 4.03
CA ALA A 75 5.08 -25.49 5.34
C ALA A 75 6.60 -25.77 5.23
N ARG A 76 7.03 -26.55 4.23
CA ARG A 76 8.45 -26.84 4.01
C ARG A 76 9.22 -25.62 3.49
N LYS A 77 8.67 -24.88 2.52
CA LYS A 77 9.40 -23.79 1.84
C LYS A 77 9.40 -22.47 2.59
N GLU A 78 8.25 -22.08 3.14
CA GLU A 78 8.10 -20.78 3.81
C GLU A 78 8.35 -20.86 5.32
N LEU A 79 7.98 -21.97 5.95
CA LEU A 79 8.12 -22.14 7.40
C LEU A 79 9.29 -23.05 7.80
N GLY A 80 9.95 -23.73 6.85
CA GLY A 80 11.02 -24.68 7.15
C GLY A 80 10.56 -25.89 7.98
N MET A 81 9.25 -26.16 8.00
CA MET A 81 8.69 -27.27 8.76
C MET A 81 9.02 -28.61 8.10
N VAL A 82 9.26 -29.62 8.91
CA VAL A 82 9.51 -31.01 8.48
C VAL A 82 8.40 -31.92 8.99
N GLY A 83 8.14 -33.02 8.27
CA GLY A 83 7.17 -34.01 8.68
C GLY A 83 7.52 -34.65 10.03
N LYS A 84 6.49 -35.14 10.75
CA LYS A 84 6.70 -35.82 12.04
C LYS A 84 7.62 -37.05 11.94
N ASP A 85 7.64 -37.68 10.76
CA ASP A 85 8.42 -38.88 10.46
C ASP A 85 9.72 -38.56 9.69
N GLU A 86 10.17 -37.30 9.69
CA GLU A 86 11.36 -36.84 8.97
C GLU A 86 12.50 -36.41 9.90
N LEU A 87 13.74 -36.66 9.47
CA LEU A 87 14.97 -36.33 10.22
C LEU A 87 15.65 -35.08 9.64
N VAL A 88 15.94 -34.11 10.51
CA VAL A 88 16.74 -32.93 10.15
C VAL A 88 18.22 -33.26 10.32
N TYR A 89 18.98 -33.20 9.23
CA TYR A 89 20.44 -33.29 9.25
C TYR A 89 21.02 -31.87 9.35
N ASP A 90 21.52 -31.51 10.52
CA ASP A 90 22.32 -30.30 10.71
C ASP A 90 23.80 -30.65 10.51
N PHE A 91 24.36 -30.22 9.39
CA PHE A 91 25.79 -30.33 9.15
C PHE A 91 26.49 -29.26 9.98
N LYS A 92 26.89 -29.61 11.22
CA LYS A 92 27.86 -28.79 11.94
C LYS A 92 29.10 -28.69 11.06
N ASP A 93 29.46 -27.47 10.69
CA ASP A 93 30.78 -27.20 10.12
C ASP A 93 31.82 -27.72 11.12
N ASP A 94 32.40 -28.87 10.81
CA ASP A 94 33.53 -29.46 11.53
C ASP A 94 34.81 -28.66 11.27
N ASN A 95 34.71 -27.33 11.15
CA ASN A 95 35.85 -26.46 11.06
C ASN A 95 36.61 -26.53 12.41
N PRO A 96 37.82 -27.11 12.42
CA PRO A 96 38.57 -27.34 13.66
C PRO A 96 39.00 -26.04 14.38
N SER A 97 38.79 -24.86 13.79
CA SER A 97 39.16 -23.58 14.39
C SER A 97 38.16 -23.03 15.42
N SER A 98 36.97 -23.61 15.59
CA SER A 98 35.98 -23.17 16.60
C SER A 98 36.05 -23.94 17.93
N ARG A 99 36.90 -24.99 18.01
CA ARG A 99 36.98 -25.91 19.17
C ARG A 99 37.89 -25.43 20.32
N LYS A 100 38.48 -24.23 20.23
CA LYS A 100 39.36 -23.64 21.26
C LYS A 100 38.77 -22.39 21.90
N LYS A 101 37.75 -22.55 22.74
CA LYS A 101 37.44 -21.61 23.84
C LYS A 101 36.38 -22.25 24.73
N GLY A 102 36.80 -22.92 25.80
CA GLY A 102 35.85 -23.51 26.74
C GLY A 102 36.50 -24.15 27.96
N ASP A 103 37.65 -24.80 27.81
CA ASP A 103 38.19 -25.67 28.86
C ASP A 103 39.57 -25.21 29.34
N GLU A 104 39.65 -24.02 29.93
CA GLU A 104 40.74 -23.66 30.84
C GLU A 104 40.17 -22.89 32.03
N ASN A 105 39.96 -23.60 33.16
CA ASN A 105 40.54 -23.17 34.43
C ASN A 105 40.64 -24.36 35.41
N PRO A 106 41.75 -24.48 36.18
CA PRO A 106 42.25 -25.71 36.74
C PRO A 106 41.69 -26.01 38.13
N ALA A 107 41.89 -27.27 38.51
CA ALA A 107 41.73 -27.80 39.85
C ALA A 107 42.26 -26.87 40.95
N GLN A 108 41.42 -26.67 41.97
CA GLN A 108 41.82 -26.52 43.37
C GLN A 108 40.94 -27.44 44.20
#